data_AF-A0A382G8K9-F1
#
_entry.id   AF-A0A382G8K9-F1
#
_cell.length_a   1.000
_cell.length_b   1.000
_cell.length_c   1.000
_cell.angle_alpha   90.00
_cell.angle_beta   90.00
_cell.angle_gamma   90.00
#
_symmetry.space_group_name_H-M   'P 1'
#
loop_
_entity.id
_entity.type
_entity.pdbx_description
1 polymer ?
#
loop_
_entity_poly.entity_id
_entity_poly.type
_entity_poly.pdbx_seq_one_letter_code
_entity_poly.pdbx_strand_id
1 'polypeptide(L)'
;SAEDKNFYYHPGIDPVGILRAALINLKNIAQGRRLVGASTVTQQVAKNFLLTSDVTLKRKIKEAILAFRIERALSKKRILELYLNEIYLGFGSYGVATAALNYFNKSLDNLSISEAAFLAALPKAPNNYNPLKNSSGARARRDWVIGRMLEDEVITSEEARQAKAKPLYVRSRDNTEYVQAKYFAEEVRQELVKRYGEKKLYKGGLSVRTTLNPVYQSIAYRALRDGLEAYDRRHGWRGPLAHVELNQDWLSQLVSIKPPTAIGDWHISVVREILEEKTKIGLDDGSLGVIPFKELKWARKWLKGENLGPSVKKPGDVLSVGDIILVDKVTGEKEDNATKEVNYSLQQIPEIEGALLAIDPHTGRVLAMVGGYDYEKSQFNRSVHARRQPGSAFKPFVYLVALDKGFTPSSLILDAPFVIDQGPGLPKWRPANYTKKFYGPSTMRLGIEKSRNLMTVRLAQTIGIESIAQYAHKFGIVDQLPRQLSMSLGAGETTLLRLTAAY
;
A
#
# COMPACT_ATOMS: atom_id res chain seq x y z
N SER A 1 -29.22 -22.01 -17.38
CA SER A 1 -30.36 -21.19 -16.89
C SER A 1 -30.22 -19.68 -17.11
N ALA A 2 -29.13 -19.04 -16.66
CA ALA A 2 -29.00 -17.57 -16.65
C ALA A 2 -28.49 -16.93 -17.96
N GLU A 3 -27.59 -17.62 -18.68
CA GLU A 3 -26.98 -17.11 -19.92
C GLU A 3 -27.45 -17.86 -21.16
N ASP A 4 -27.42 -19.18 -21.10
CA ASP A 4 -27.76 -20.06 -22.21
C ASP A 4 -28.62 -21.20 -21.69
N LYS A 5 -29.90 -21.21 -22.08
CA LYS A 5 -30.86 -22.24 -21.63
C LYS A 5 -30.66 -23.54 -22.40
N ASN A 6 -30.33 -23.44 -23.68
CA ASN A 6 -30.28 -24.57 -24.61
C ASN A 6 -28.86 -25.11 -24.81
N PHE A 7 -27.91 -24.71 -23.95
CA PHE A 7 -26.48 -25.00 -24.09
C PHE A 7 -26.19 -26.45 -24.47
N TYR A 8 -26.87 -27.41 -23.85
CA TYR A 8 -26.62 -28.83 -24.10
C TYR A 8 -27.17 -29.37 -25.43
N TYR A 9 -28.08 -28.65 -26.08
CA TYR A 9 -28.82 -29.14 -27.25
C TYR A 9 -28.39 -28.49 -28.57
N HIS A 10 -27.86 -27.27 -28.53
CA HIS A 10 -27.51 -26.55 -29.76
C HIS A 10 -26.04 -26.82 -30.18
N PRO A 11 -25.70 -26.83 -31.49
CA PRO A 11 -24.34 -27.08 -31.97
C PRO A 11 -23.49 -25.80 -31.98
N GLY A 12 -23.31 -25.14 -30.83
CA GLY A 12 -22.47 -23.94 -30.68
C GLY A 12 -23.13 -22.59 -30.95
N ILE A 13 -24.17 -22.52 -31.77
CA ILE A 13 -25.08 -21.36 -31.86
C ILE A 13 -26.50 -21.80 -31.53
N ASP A 14 -27.34 -20.92 -30.98
CA ASP A 14 -28.76 -21.18 -30.72
C ASP A 14 -29.64 -20.37 -31.71
N PRO A 15 -30.08 -20.97 -32.84
CA PRO A 15 -30.91 -20.28 -33.83
C PRO A 15 -32.25 -19.80 -33.26
N VAL A 16 -32.84 -20.58 -32.34
CA VAL A 16 -34.10 -20.23 -31.67
C VAL A 16 -33.89 -19.06 -30.72
N GLY A 17 -32.78 -19.07 -29.98
CA GLY A 17 -32.36 -17.97 -29.11
C GLY A 17 -32.08 -16.67 -29.88
N ILE A 18 -31.43 -16.76 -31.03
CA ILE A 18 -31.15 -15.61 -31.92
C ILE A 18 -32.45 -15.03 -32.47
N LEU A 19 -33.36 -15.87 -33.01
CA LEU A 19 -34.64 -15.42 -33.54
C LEU A 19 -35.51 -14.77 -32.45
N ARG A 20 -35.57 -15.37 -31.27
CA ARG A 20 -36.26 -14.82 -30.11
C ARG A 20 -35.69 -13.46 -29.70
N ALA A 21 -34.37 -13.34 -29.63
CA ALA A 21 -33.72 -12.08 -29.30
C ALA A 21 -33.97 -11.02 -30.36
N ALA A 22 -34.00 -11.38 -31.65
CA ALA A 22 -34.33 -10.45 -32.74
C ALA A 22 -35.77 -9.91 -32.62
N LEU A 23 -36.75 -10.77 -32.37
CA LEU A 23 -38.15 -10.37 -32.16
C LEU A 23 -38.32 -9.47 -30.93
N ILE A 24 -37.66 -9.81 -29.81
CA ILE A 24 -37.67 -8.99 -28.59
C ILE A 24 -36.98 -7.64 -28.85
N ASN A 25 -35.89 -7.62 -29.61
CA ASN A 25 -35.16 -6.41 -29.93
C ASN A 25 -35.95 -5.47 -30.85
N LEU A 26 -36.70 -5.99 -31.83
CA LEU A 26 -37.62 -5.19 -32.64
C LEU A 26 -38.66 -4.49 -31.76
N LYS A 27 -39.24 -5.20 -30.79
CA LYS A 27 -40.16 -4.63 -29.80
C LYS A 27 -39.47 -3.62 -28.87
N ASN A 28 -38.25 -3.91 -28.41
CA ASN A 28 -37.50 -3.03 -27.51
C ASN A 28 -37.07 -1.73 -28.19
N ILE A 29 -36.71 -1.76 -29.48
CA ILE A 29 -36.40 -0.56 -30.27
C ILE A 29 -37.63 0.36 -30.35
N ALA A 30 -38.82 -0.21 -30.62
CA ALA A 30 -40.06 0.55 -30.65
C ALA A 30 -40.45 1.15 -29.27
N GLN A 31 -39.97 0.55 -28.17
CA GLN A 31 -40.28 0.97 -26.80
C GLN A 31 -39.13 1.75 -26.12
N GLY A 32 -38.06 2.09 -26.84
CA GLY A 32 -36.88 2.74 -26.28
C GLY A 32 -36.14 1.93 -25.20
N ARG A 33 -36.31 0.60 -25.18
CA ARG A 33 -35.73 -0.32 -24.19
C ARG A 33 -34.42 -0.93 -24.68
N ARG A 34 -33.58 -1.36 -23.74
CA ARG A 34 -32.26 -1.95 -24.01
C ARG A 34 -32.36 -3.28 -24.77
N LEU A 35 -31.47 -3.49 -25.72
CA LEU A 35 -31.36 -4.73 -26.51
C LEU A 35 -30.90 -5.92 -25.67
N VAL A 36 -31.43 -7.10 -25.97
CA VAL A 36 -31.07 -8.40 -25.40
C VAL A 36 -30.00 -9.07 -26.27
N GLY A 37 -28.97 -9.62 -25.63
CA GLY A 37 -27.90 -10.38 -26.30
C GLY A 37 -28.30 -11.85 -26.52
N ALA A 38 -27.75 -12.46 -27.58
CA ALA A 38 -28.07 -13.85 -27.99
C ALA A 38 -26.81 -14.75 -28.11
N SER A 39 -25.73 -14.43 -27.38
CA SER A 39 -24.48 -15.18 -27.52
C SER A 39 -24.52 -16.43 -26.65
N THR A 40 -24.18 -17.59 -27.22
CA THR A 40 -24.10 -18.87 -26.50
C THR A 40 -22.83 -18.96 -25.65
N VAL A 41 -22.79 -19.89 -24.69
CA VAL A 41 -21.57 -20.13 -23.88
C VAL A 41 -20.37 -20.47 -24.76
N THR A 42 -20.56 -21.33 -25.78
CA THR A 42 -19.49 -21.72 -26.71
C THR A 42 -18.96 -20.53 -27.52
N GLN A 43 -19.85 -19.61 -27.92
CA GLN A 43 -19.44 -18.36 -28.56
C GLN A 43 -18.62 -17.47 -27.61
N GLN A 44 -18.97 -17.43 -26.32
CA GLN A 44 -18.17 -16.72 -25.32
C GLN A 44 -16.79 -17.35 -25.12
N VAL A 45 -16.67 -18.68 -25.12
CA VAL A 45 -15.37 -19.38 -25.09
C VAL A 45 -14.53 -19.01 -26.32
N ALA A 46 -15.11 -19.10 -27.52
CA ALA A 46 -14.44 -18.70 -28.77
C ALA A 46 -13.92 -17.26 -28.71
N LYS A 47 -14.75 -16.33 -28.21
CA LYS A 47 -14.39 -14.92 -28.04
C LYS A 47 -13.24 -14.73 -27.06
N ASN A 48 -13.29 -15.38 -25.90
CA ASN A 48 -12.34 -15.14 -24.82
C ASN A 48 -10.96 -15.75 -25.08
N PHE A 49 -10.89 -16.91 -25.75
CA PHE A 49 -9.64 -17.63 -25.98
C PHE A 49 -8.95 -17.28 -27.31
N LEU A 50 -9.70 -16.95 -28.37
CA LEU A 50 -9.17 -17.01 -29.74
C LEU A 50 -9.39 -15.75 -30.58
N LEU A 51 -10.12 -14.75 -30.08
CA LEU A 51 -10.43 -13.52 -30.83
C LEU A 51 -10.02 -12.26 -30.06
N THR A 52 -9.76 -11.18 -30.80
CA THR A 52 -9.52 -9.84 -30.23
C THR A 52 -10.83 -9.21 -29.75
N SER A 53 -10.74 -8.17 -28.92
CA SER A 53 -11.89 -7.51 -28.28
C SER A 53 -12.72 -6.59 -29.20
N ASP A 54 -12.39 -6.46 -30.49
CA ASP A 54 -12.98 -5.46 -31.40
C ASP A 54 -14.44 -5.78 -31.77
N VAL A 55 -15.38 -4.87 -31.51
CA VAL A 55 -16.82 -5.14 -31.75
C VAL A 55 -17.19 -4.96 -33.23
N THR A 56 -16.86 -5.93 -34.08
CA THR A 56 -17.21 -5.92 -35.52
C THR A 56 -18.12 -7.08 -35.92
N LEU A 57 -18.97 -6.88 -36.93
CA LEU A 57 -19.82 -7.94 -37.50
C LEU A 57 -18.97 -9.10 -38.04
N LYS A 58 -17.83 -8.78 -38.66
CA LYS A 58 -16.83 -9.75 -39.13
C LYS A 58 -16.29 -10.62 -37.98
N ARG A 59 -16.00 -10.04 -36.81
CA ARG A 59 -15.62 -10.81 -35.62
C ARG A 59 -16.75 -11.73 -35.18
N LYS A 60 -18.00 -11.25 -35.17
CA LYS A 60 -19.15 -12.06 -34.72
C LYS A 60 -19.41 -13.26 -35.61
N ILE A 61 -19.19 -13.15 -36.92
CA ILE A 61 -19.24 -14.29 -37.86
C ILE A 61 -18.10 -15.28 -37.55
N LYS A 62 -16.87 -14.80 -37.32
CA LYS A 62 -15.74 -15.66 -36.92
C LYS A 62 -16.03 -16.40 -35.60
N GLU A 63 -16.63 -15.72 -34.63
CA GLU A 63 -17.04 -16.28 -33.34
C GLU A 63 -18.04 -17.43 -33.52
N ALA A 64 -19.04 -17.26 -34.41
CA ALA A 64 -19.99 -18.33 -34.72
C ALA A 64 -19.32 -19.54 -35.40
N ILE A 65 -18.49 -19.33 -36.42
CA ILE A 65 -17.75 -20.41 -37.11
C ILE A 65 -16.85 -21.17 -36.13
N LEU A 66 -16.17 -20.43 -35.26
CA LEU A 66 -15.27 -21.02 -34.27
C LEU A 66 -16.02 -21.78 -33.19
N ALA A 67 -17.18 -21.29 -32.75
CA ALA A 67 -18.06 -22.01 -31.83
C ALA A 67 -18.47 -23.37 -32.40
N PHE A 68 -18.85 -23.44 -33.68
CA PHE A 68 -19.13 -24.71 -34.35
C PHE A 68 -17.92 -25.65 -34.36
N ARG A 69 -16.72 -25.13 -34.64
CA ARG A 69 -15.49 -25.95 -34.63
C ARG A 69 -15.16 -26.48 -33.24
N ILE A 70 -15.32 -25.66 -32.21
CA ILE A 70 -15.12 -26.04 -30.82
C ILE A 70 -16.07 -27.18 -30.44
N GLU A 71 -17.35 -27.11 -30.82
CA GLU A 71 -18.36 -28.13 -30.50
C GLU A 71 -18.15 -29.47 -31.22
N ARG A 72 -17.49 -29.45 -32.39
CA ARG A 72 -17.08 -30.68 -33.08
C ARG A 72 -15.83 -31.31 -32.44
N ALA A 73 -14.99 -30.51 -31.78
CA ALA A 73 -13.73 -30.95 -31.23
C ALA A 73 -13.79 -31.28 -29.73
N LEU A 74 -14.67 -30.63 -28.97
CA LEU A 74 -14.76 -30.73 -27.51
C LEU A 74 -16.18 -31.09 -27.07
N SER A 75 -16.28 -31.88 -25.99
CA SER A 75 -17.56 -32.19 -25.36
C SER A 75 -18.16 -30.96 -24.66
N LYS A 76 -19.48 -30.94 -24.48
CA LYS A 76 -20.19 -29.88 -23.73
C LYS A 76 -19.61 -29.66 -22.33
N LYS A 77 -19.23 -30.74 -21.64
CA LYS A 77 -18.60 -30.68 -20.32
C LYS A 77 -17.26 -29.94 -20.38
N ARG A 78 -16.41 -30.24 -21.37
CA ARG A 78 -15.12 -29.58 -21.54
C ARG A 78 -15.26 -28.11 -21.94
N ILE A 79 -16.24 -27.78 -22.77
CA ILE A 79 -16.53 -26.39 -23.15
C ILE A 79 -16.98 -25.59 -21.93
N LEU A 80 -17.87 -26.15 -21.11
CA LEU A 80 -18.32 -25.51 -19.87
C LEU A 80 -17.17 -25.35 -18.87
N GLU A 81 -16.29 -26.33 -18.74
CA GLU A 81 -15.09 -26.24 -17.89
C GLU A 81 -14.18 -25.08 -18.33
N LEU A 82 -13.86 -24.98 -19.63
CA LEU A 82 -13.08 -23.87 -20.17
C LEU A 82 -13.77 -22.52 -19.94
N TYR A 83 -15.09 -22.48 -20.09
CA TYR A 83 -15.87 -21.27 -19.83
C TYR A 83 -15.77 -20.84 -18.35
N LEU A 84 -16.02 -21.78 -17.44
CA LEU A 84 -16.05 -21.53 -16.00
C LEU A 84 -14.68 -21.16 -15.44
N ASN A 85 -13.57 -21.58 -16.06
CA ASN A 85 -12.22 -21.20 -15.64
C ASN A 85 -11.78 -19.81 -16.14
N GLU A 86 -12.33 -19.33 -17.26
CA GLU A 86 -11.80 -18.12 -17.91
C GLU A 86 -12.73 -16.91 -17.85
N ILE A 87 -14.00 -17.11 -17.51
CA ILE A 87 -14.98 -16.02 -17.47
C ILE A 87 -14.56 -14.95 -16.45
N TYR A 88 -14.56 -13.68 -16.87
CA TYR A 88 -14.30 -12.57 -15.98
C TYR A 88 -15.54 -12.27 -15.14
N LEU A 89 -15.40 -12.32 -13.81
CA LEU A 89 -16.50 -12.19 -12.87
C LEU A 89 -16.37 -10.94 -11.97
N GLY A 90 -15.48 -10.00 -12.31
CA GLY A 90 -15.28 -8.81 -11.49
C GLY A 90 -14.29 -9.04 -10.34
N PHE A 91 -13.89 -7.97 -9.64
CA PHE A 91 -12.90 -8.04 -8.54
C PHE A 91 -11.55 -8.65 -8.98
N GLY A 92 -11.16 -8.49 -10.25
CA GLY A 92 -9.96 -9.13 -10.79
C GLY A 92 -10.06 -10.66 -10.88
N SER A 93 -11.24 -11.24 -10.70
CA SER A 93 -11.47 -12.68 -10.71
C SER A 93 -11.71 -13.17 -12.13
N TYR A 94 -10.82 -14.03 -12.62
CA TYR A 94 -11.02 -14.85 -13.81
C TYR A 94 -11.28 -16.28 -13.34
N GLY A 95 -12.45 -16.81 -13.71
CA GLY A 95 -12.90 -18.12 -13.30
C GLY A 95 -13.72 -18.14 -12.02
N VAL A 96 -14.64 -19.11 -11.93
CA VAL A 96 -15.60 -19.25 -10.83
C VAL A 96 -14.94 -19.61 -9.50
N ALA A 97 -13.86 -20.39 -9.50
CA ALA A 97 -13.15 -20.76 -8.28
C ALA A 97 -12.47 -19.54 -7.64
N THR A 98 -11.76 -18.75 -8.43
CA THR A 98 -11.15 -17.49 -7.98
C THR A 98 -12.22 -16.49 -7.52
N ALA A 99 -13.35 -16.41 -8.21
CA ALA A 99 -14.46 -15.56 -7.79
C ALA A 99 -15.08 -16.03 -6.46
N ALA A 100 -15.29 -17.34 -6.27
CA ALA A 100 -15.79 -17.90 -5.01
C ALA A 100 -14.88 -17.55 -3.82
N LEU A 101 -13.56 -17.65 -4.02
CA LEU A 101 -12.57 -17.23 -3.02
C LEU A 101 -12.57 -15.71 -2.80
N ASN A 102 -12.62 -14.91 -3.86
CA ASN A 102 -12.56 -13.45 -3.76
C ASN A 102 -13.83 -12.83 -3.16
N TYR A 103 -15.00 -13.36 -3.48
CA TYR A 103 -16.29 -12.84 -2.98
C TYR A 103 -16.67 -13.43 -1.62
N PHE A 104 -16.42 -14.72 -1.40
CA PHE A 104 -16.99 -15.46 -0.27
C PHE A 104 -15.95 -16.23 0.58
N ASN A 105 -14.69 -16.30 0.15
CA ASN A 105 -13.64 -17.15 0.74
C ASN A 105 -14.07 -18.61 0.91
N LYS A 106 -14.71 -19.16 -0.12
CA LYS A 106 -15.21 -20.55 -0.12
C LYS A 106 -14.69 -21.29 -1.34
N SER A 107 -14.52 -22.60 -1.18
CA SER A 107 -14.42 -23.52 -2.31
C SER A 107 -15.79 -23.63 -3.00
N LEU A 108 -15.80 -24.08 -4.26
CA LEU A 108 -17.04 -24.22 -5.05
C LEU A 108 -18.07 -25.13 -4.38
N ASP A 109 -17.61 -26.21 -3.74
CA ASP A 109 -18.47 -27.19 -3.06
C ASP A 109 -19.16 -26.64 -1.80
N ASN A 110 -18.66 -25.51 -1.27
CA ASN A 110 -19.18 -24.87 -0.06
C ASN A 110 -20.09 -23.66 -0.38
N LEU A 111 -20.35 -23.37 -1.66
CA LEU A 111 -21.21 -22.27 -2.06
C LEU A 111 -22.68 -22.60 -1.80
N SER A 112 -23.39 -21.68 -1.17
CA SER A 112 -24.85 -21.73 -1.09
C SER A 112 -25.50 -21.37 -2.43
N ILE A 113 -26.76 -21.76 -2.63
CA ILE A 113 -27.57 -21.40 -3.81
C ILE A 113 -27.54 -19.89 -4.08
N SER A 114 -27.62 -19.07 -3.02
CA SER A 114 -27.57 -17.61 -3.11
C SER A 114 -26.23 -17.11 -3.68
N GLU A 115 -25.12 -17.68 -3.23
CA GLU A 115 -23.76 -17.32 -3.65
C GLU A 115 -23.46 -17.82 -5.08
N ALA A 116 -23.84 -19.06 -5.40
CA ALA A 116 -23.72 -19.62 -6.74
C ALA A 116 -24.56 -18.84 -7.76
N ALA A 117 -25.80 -18.48 -7.41
CA ALA A 117 -26.66 -17.64 -8.24
C ALA A 117 -26.07 -16.24 -8.45
N PHE A 118 -25.39 -15.68 -7.44
CA PHE A 118 -24.69 -14.41 -7.59
C PHE A 118 -23.49 -14.53 -8.54
N LEU A 119 -22.65 -15.56 -8.41
CA LEU A 119 -21.54 -15.78 -9.36
C LEU A 119 -22.05 -15.94 -10.80
N ALA A 120 -23.15 -16.68 -10.99
CA ALA A 120 -23.79 -16.86 -12.29
C ALA A 120 -24.48 -15.58 -12.83
N ALA A 121 -24.72 -14.57 -11.99
CA ALA A 121 -25.28 -13.29 -12.40
C ALA A 121 -24.22 -12.34 -13.02
N LEU A 122 -22.95 -12.52 -12.66
CA LEU A 122 -21.85 -11.61 -12.99
C LEU A 122 -21.46 -11.56 -14.48
N PRO A 123 -21.40 -12.65 -15.26
CA PRO A 123 -20.92 -12.63 -16.64
C PRO A 123 -21.54 -11.54 -17.54
N LYS A 124 -22.83 -11.24 -17.32
CA LYS A 124 -23.57 -10.23 -18.09
C LYS A 124 -22.98 -8.81 -17.94
N ALA A 125 -22.58 -8.44 -16.73
CA ALA A 125 -22.01 -7.12 -16.43
C ALA A 125 -21.30 -7.12 -15.07
N PRO A 126 -20.09 -7.71 -14.97
CA PRO A 126 -19.45 -7.97 -13.68
C PRO A 126 -19.22 -6.71 -12.84
N ASN A 127 -18.88 -5.59 -13.49
CA ASN A 127 -18.63 -4.32 -12.81
C ASN A 127 -19.92 -3.60 -12.38
N ASN A 128 -21.04 -3.79 -13.10
CA ASN A 128 -22.33 -3.13 -12.77
C ASN A 128 -23.03 -3.79 -11.57
N TYR A 129 -22.74 -5.07 -11.35
CA TYR A 129 -23.24 -5.86 -10.23
C TYR A 129 -22.20 -5.99 -9.11
N ASN A 130 -21.28 -5.03 -9.01
CA ASN A 130 -20.34 -4.95 -7.89
C ASN A 130 -21.12 -4.64 -6.60
N PRO A 131 -21.14 -5.56 -5.62
CA PRO A 131 -21.97 -5.44 -4.42
C PRO A 131 -21.50 -4.35 -3.45
N LEU A 132 -20.23 -3.91 -3.53
CA LEU A 132 -19.72 -2.77 -2.74
C LEU A 132 -20.15 -1.43 -3.31
N LYS A 133 -20.28 -1.32 -4.65
CA LYS A 133 -20.68 -0.09 -5.34
C LYS A 133 -22.19 0.01 -5.58
N ASN A 134 -22.85 -1.12 -5.81
CA ASN A 134 -24.26 -1.22 -6.19
C ASN A 134 -24.90 -2.48 -5.57
N SER A 135 -25.14 -2.44 -4.27
CA SER A 135 -25.65 -3.58 -3.51
C SER A 135 -27.09 -3.98 -3.91
N SER A 136 -27.95 -3.00 -4.23
CA SER A 136 -29.33 -3.26 -4.66
C SER A 136 -29.39 -3.92 -6.04
N GLY A 137 -28.62 -3.42 -7.01
CA GLY A 137 -28.52 -4.02 -8.34
C GLY A 137 -27.93 -5.42 -8.33
N ALA A 138 -26.94 -5.67 -7.48
CA ALA A 138 -26.34 -6.98 -7.28
C ALA A 138 -27.37 -8.00 -6.72
N ARG A 139 -28.13 -7.62 -5.69
CA ARG A 139 -29.21 -8.46 -5.11
C ARG A 139 -30.31 -8.76 -6.12
N ALA A 140 -30.84 -7.74 -6.80
CA ALA A 140 -31.90 -7.92 -7.79
C ALA A 140 -31.48 -8.88 -8.91
N ARG A 141 -30.21 -8.81 -9.35
CA ARG A 141 -29.69 -9.69 -10.39
C ARG A 141 -29.53 -11.13 -9.91
N ARG A 142 -29.02 -11.35 -8.69
CA ARG A 142 -28.96 -12.67 -8.06
C ARG A 142 -30.36 -13.29 -7.96
N ASP A 143 -31.35 -12.54 -7.48
CA ASP A 143 -32.70 -13.05 -7.26
C ASP A 143 -33.40 -13.41 -8.56
N TRP A 144 -33.08 -12.70 -9.65
CA TRP A 144 -33.49 -13.08 -11.01
C TRP A 144 -32.89 -14.43 -11.44
N VAL A 145 -31.61 -14.69 -11.14
CA VAL A 145 -30.98 -16.00 -11.44
C VAL A 145 -31.63 -17.12 -10.62
N ILE A 146 -31.91 -16.88 -9.34
CA ILE A 146 -32.63 -17.84 -8.49
C ILE A 146 -34.03 -18.14 -9.08
N GLY A 147 -34.74 -17.12 -9.57
CA GLY A 147 -36.02 -17.32 -10.27
C GLY A 147 -35.89 -18.22 -11.50
N ARG A 148 -34.84 -18.01 -12.31
CA ARG A 148 -34.55 -18.86 -13.49
C ARG A 148 -34.18 -20.29 -13.10
N MET A 149 -33.51 -20.49 -11.97
CA MET A 149 -33.20 -21.83 -11.45
C MET A 149 -34.48 -22.57 -11.04
N LEU A 150 -35.44 -21.88 -10.43
CA LEU A 150 -36.75 -22.44 -10.09
C LEU A 150 -37.55 -22.80 -11.35
N GLU A 151 -37.61 -21.90 -12.34
CA GLU A 151 -38.31 -22.13 -13.62
C GLU A 151 -37.72 -23.28 -14.45
N ASP A 152 -36.43 -23.55 -14.29
CA ASP A 152 -35.74 -24.66 -14.94
C ASP A 152 -35.69 -25.92 -14.02
N GLU A 153 -36.46 -25.93 -12.92
CA GLU A 153 -36.66 -27.05 -11.98
C GLU A 153 -35.38 -27.62 -11.33
N VAL A 154 -34.31 -26.82 -11.25
CA VAL A 154 -33.05 -27.24 -10.60
C VAL A 154 -33.02 -26.96 -9.10
N ILE A 155 -34.00 -26.21 -8.58
CA ILE A 155 -34.22 -25.95 -7.15
C ILE A 155 -35.71 -25.95 -6.84
N THR A 156 -36.07 -26.23 -5.59
CA THR A 156 -37.45 -26.18 -5.09
C THR A 156 -37.90 -24.74 -4.79
N SER A 157 -39.22 -24.54 -4.69
CA SER A 157 -39.79 -23.24 -4.30
C SER A 157 -39.30 -22.77 -2.92
N GLU A 158 -39.13 -23.72 -1.98
CA GLU A 158 -38.65 -23.42 -0.64
C GLU A 158 -37.17 -23.02 -0.64
N GLU A 159 -36.31 -23.73 -1.37
CA GLU A 159 -34.90 -23.35 -1.54
C GLU A 159 -34.76 -21.98 -2.21
N ALA A 160 -35.59 -21.69 -3.21
CA ALA A 160 -35.60 -20.38 -3.88
C ALA A 160 -35.97 -19.25 -2.91
N ARG A 161 -36.98 -19.47 -2.05
CA ARG A 161 -37.40 -18.51 -1.01
C ARG A 161 -36.29 -18.27 0.00
N GLN A 162 -35.67 -19.34 0.52
CA GLN A 162 -34.56 -19.25 1.47
C GLN A 162 -33.33 -18.56 0.85
N ALA A 163 -32.98 -18.87 -0.40
CA ALA A 163 -31.82 -18.29 -1.08
C ALA A 163 -31.97 -16.79 -1.35
N LYS A 164 -33.19 -16.32 -1.66
CA LYS A 164 -33.50 -14.89 -1.83
C LYS A 164 -33.47 -14.12 -0.51
N ALA A 165 -33.93 -14.73 0.57
CA ALA A 165 -33.94 -14.12 1.91
C ALA A 165 -32.53 -13.90 2.49
N LYS A 166 -31.52 -14.65 2.03
CA LYS A 166 -30.14 -14.45 2.48
C LYS A 166 -29.60 -13.09 2.03
N PRO A 167 -28.97 -12.31 2.91
CA PRO A 167 -28.25 -11.09 2.52
C PRO A 167 -27.06 -11.42 1.62
N LEU A 168 -26.78 -10.54 0.65
CA LEU A 168 -25.60 -10.65 -0.21
C LEU A 168 -24.44 -9.91 0.47
N TYR A 169 -23.69 -10.63 1.31
CA TYR A 169 -22.45 -10.13 1.88
C TYR A 169 -21.26 -10.56 1.02
N VAL A 170 -20.38 -9.62 0.72
CA VAL A 170 -19.02 -9.92 0.29
C VAL A 170 -18.16 -9.90 1.54
N ARG A 171 -17.38 -10.95 1.77
CA ARG A 171 -16.49 -10.97 2.94
C ARG A 171 -15.49 -9.82 2.80
N SER A 172 -15.48 -8.92 3.78
CA SER A 172 -14.28 -8.13 4.06
C SER A 172 -13.28 -9.12 4.64
N ARG A 173 -12.21 -9.45 3.91
CA ARG A 173 -11.19 -10.39 4.41
C ARG A 173 -10.70 -9.89 5.77
N ASP A 174 -10.62 -10.79 6.76
CA ASP A 174 -10.23 -10.41 8.11
C ASP A 174 -8.81 -9.83 8.09
N ASN A 175 -8.57 -8.78 8.88
CA ASN A 175 -7.27 -8.09 8.96
C ASN A 175 -6.11 -9.03 9.36
N THR A 176 -6.41 -10.21 9.91
CA THR A 176 -5.43 -11.25 10.27
C THR A 176 -4.84 -11.99 9.08
N GLU A 177 -5.47 -11.94 7.89
CA GLU A 177 -4.96 -12.55 6.65
C GLU A 177 -4.06 -11.60 5.83
N TYR A 178 -3.92 -10.33 6.25
CA TYR A 178 -3.15 -9.31 5.52
C TYR A 178 -1.97 -8.78 6.32
N VAL A 179 -0.75 -8.99 5.81
CA VAL A 179 0.42 -8.27 6.30
C VAL A 179 0.44 -6.91 5.59
N GLN A 180 0.41 -5.82 6.36
CA GLN A 180 0.57 -4.46 5.81
C GLN A 180 2.01 -4.25 5.33
N ALA A 181 2.26 -4.62 4.07
CA ALA A 181 3.58 -4.56 3.45
C ALA A 181 3.48 -3.97 2.03
N LYS A 182 2.70 -2.91 1.86
CA LYS A 182 2.38 -2.34 0.53
C LYS A 182 3.64 -1.95 -0.26
N TYR A 183 4.63 -1.34 0.38
CA TYR A 183 5.93 -1.05 -0.25
C TYR A 183 6.63 -2.31 -0.75
N PHE A 184 6.76 -3.34 0.10
CA PHE A 184 7.37 -4.62 -0.27
C PHE A 184 6.60 -5.31 -1.39
N ALA A 185 5.27 -5.31 -1.33
CA ALA A 185 4.41 -5.92 -2.34
C ALA A 185 4.56 -5.22 -3.70
N GLU A 186 4.71 -3.90 -3.72
CA GLU A 186 4.97 -3.15 -4.95
C GLU A 186 6.36 -3.48 -5.53
N GLU A 187 7.41 -3.59 -4.72
CA GLU A 187 8.73 -4.04 -5.20
C GLU A 187 8.67 -5.45 -5.80
N VAL A 188 7.95 -6.36 -5.16
CA VAL A 188 7.72 -7.71 -5.69
C VAL A 188 6.97 -7.63 -7.02
N ARG A 189 5.93 -6.81 -7.12
CA ARG A 189 5.17 -6.62 -8.36
C ARG A 189 6.07 -6.12 -9.49
N GLN A 190 6.87 -5.09 -9.24
CA GLN A 190 7.81 -4.51 -10.21
C GLN A 190 8.84 -5.56 -10.68
N GLU A 191 9.41 -6.33 -9.75
CA GLU A 191 10.37 -7.38 -10.08
C GLU A 191 9.73 -8.51 -10.91
N LEU A 192 8.50 -8.90 -10.61
CA LEU A 192 7.77 -9.89 -11.39
C LEU A 192 7.39 -9.38 -12.78
N VAL A 193 7.00 -8.11 -12.91
CA VAL A 193 6.78 -7.48 -14.23
C VAL A 193 8.06 -7.50 -15.04
N LYS A 194 9.20 -7.15 -14.44
CA LYS A 194 10.51 -7.16 -15.10
C LYS A 194 10.90 -8.56 -15.60
N ARG A 195 10.60 -9.61 -14.82
CA ARG A 195 10.97 -11.00 -15.15
C ARG A 195 10.00 -11.70 -16.09
N TYR A 196 8.70 -11.44 -15.97
CA TYR A 196 7.65 -12.24 -16.60
C TYR A 196 6.73 -11.43 -17.52
N GLY A 197 6.82 -10.10 -17.49
CA GLY A 197 5.90 -9.20 -18.17
C GLY A 197 4.52 -9.11 -17.49
N GLU A 198 3.80 -8.01 -17.74
CA GLU A 198 2.50 -7.76 -17.12
C GLU A 198 1.47 -8.85 -17.43
N LYS A 199 1.44 -9.34 -18.69
CA LYS A 199 0.45 -10.36 -19.10
C LYS A 199 0.58 -11.63 -18.27
N LYS A 200 1.79 -12.13 -18.05
CA LYS A 200 2.01 -13.37 -17.28
C LYS A 200 1.81 -13.14 -15.79
N LEU A 201 2.18 -11.96 -15.27
CA LEU A 201 1.90 -11.61 -13.87
C LEU A 201 0.40 -11.63 -13.58
N TYR A 202 -0.39 -10.91 -14.38
CA TYR A 202 -1.82 -10.72 -14.08
C TYR A 202 -2.73 -11.83 -14.60
N LYS A 203 -2.32 -12.58 -15.63
CA LYS A 203 -3.16 -13.63 -16.26
C LYS A 203 -2.55 -15.02 -16.20
N GLY A 204 -1.35 -15.18 -15.64
CA GLY A 204 -0.65 -16.46 -15.60
C GLY A 204 -0.95 -17.34 -14.39
N GLY A 205 -1.82 -16.88 -13.46
CA GLY A 205 -2.17 -17.65 -12.26
C GLY A 205 -0.99 -17.92 -11.32
N LEU A 206 -0.02 -17.00 -11.25
CA LEU A 206 1.19 -17.18 -10.43
C LEU A 206 0.87 -17.16 -8.93
N SER A 207 1.46 -18.10 -8.19
CA SER A 207 1.55 -18.05 -6.73
C SER A 207 2.95 -17.62 -6.33
N VAL A 208 3.07 -16.56 -5.52
CA VAL A 208 4.34 -15.92 -5.18
C VAL A 208 4.59 -16.06 -3.69
N ARG A 209 5.63 -16.82 -3.32
CA ARG A 209 6.14 -16.90 -1.95
C ARG A 209 7.35 -15.98 -1.81
N THR A 210 7.27 -15.02 -0.90
CA THR A 210 8.30 -13.98 -0.72
C THR A 210 9.16 -14.24 0.52
N THR A 211 10.12 -13.35 0.79
CA THR A 211 11.01 -13.42 1.94
C THR A 211 10.50 -12.68 3.17
N LEU A 212 9.42 -11.92 3.03
CA LEU A 212 8.85 -11.06 4.07
C LEU A 212 8.53 -11.88 5.33
N ASN A 213 9.01 -11.41 6.48
CA ASN A 213 8.61 -11.91 7.78
C ASN A 213 7.50 -10.98 8.35
N PRO A 214 6.26 -11.48 8.54
CA PRO A 214 5.14 -10.67 9.03
C PRO A 214 5.41 -9.98 10.37
N VAL A 215 6.09 -10.67 11.29
CA VAL A 215 6.40 -10.15 12.63
C VAL A 215 7.36 -8.98 12.50
N TYR A 216 8.45 -9.15 11.75
CA TYR A 216 9.45 -8.09 11.56
C TYR A 216 8.88 -6.91 10.79
N GLN A 217 8.02 -7.15 9.80
CA GLN A 217 7.32 -6.09 9.08
C GLN A 217 6.45 -5.24 10.03
N SER A 218 5.71 -5.87 10.94
CA SER A 218 4.87 -5.16 11.92
C SER A 218 5.69 -4.32 12.90
N ILE A 219 6.87 -4.80 13.30
CA ILE A 219 7.79 -4.09 14.19
C ILE A 219 8.42 -2.92 13.43
N ALA A 220 8.89 -3.15 12.21
CA ALA A 220 9.48 -2.12 11.37
C ALA A 220 8.51 -0.98 11.08
N TYR A 221 7.25 -1.31 10.76
CA TYR A 221 6.20 -0.31 10.51
C TYR A 221 5.96 0.58 11.73
N ARG A 222 5.73 -0.03 12.89
CA ARG A 222 5.51 0.72 14.16
C ARG A 222 6.73 1.54 14.54
N ALA A 223 7.91 0.94 14.56
CA ALA A 223 9.15 1.62 14.96
C ALA A 223 9.44 2.85 14.08
N LEU A 224 9.22 2.75 12.76
CA LEU A 224 9.40 3.91 11.88
C LEU A 224 8.33 4.97 12.15
N ARG A 225 7.05 4.57 12.27
CA ARG A 225 5.94 5.48 12.52
C ARG A 225 6.12 6.25 13.83
N ASP A 226 6.35 5.53 14.92
CA ASP A 226 6.58 6.09 16.26
C ASP A 226 7.80 7.02 16.27
N GLY A 227 8.88 6.63 15.58
CA GLY A 227 10.09 7.44 15.48
C GLY A 227 9.87 8.75 14.73
N LEU A 228 9.11 8.73 13.63
CA LEU A 228 8.78 9.91 12.85
C LEU A 228 7.81 10.83 13.61
N GLU A 229 6.80 10.28 14.28
CA GLU A 229 5.88 11.03 15.14
C GLU A 229 6.59 11.65 16.33
N ALA A 230 7.46 10.91 17.00
CA ALA A 230 8.26 11.42 18.10
C ALA A 230 9.21 12.53 17.64
N TYR A 231 9.83 12.40 16.46
CA TYR A 231 10.63 13.48 15.86
C TYR A 231 9.74 14.71 15.61
N ASP A 232 8.62 14.53 14.91
CA ASP A 232 7.74 15.61 14.51
C ASP A 232 7.19 16.39 15.71
N ARG A 233 6.79 15.69 16.77
CA ARG A 233 6.34 16.29 18.04
C ARG A 233 7.40 17.17 18.69
N ARG A 234 8.68 16.79 18.62
CA ARG A 234 9.79 17.62 19.15
C ARG A 234 10.01 18.90 18.37
N HIS A 235 9.49 18.99 17.14
CA HIS A 235 9.59 20.19 16.29
C HIS A 235 8.33 21.06 16.37
N GLY A 236 7.30 20.62 17.08
CA GLY A 236 6.16 21.46 17.45
C GLY A 236 4.91 21.24 16.60
N TRP A 237 3.84 21.91 17.02
CA TRP A 237 2.50 21.86 16.46
C TRP A 237 2.33 22.89 15.34
N ARG A 238 1.86 22.43 14.18
CA ARG A 238 1.66 23.21 12.96
C ARG A 238 0.25 23.78 12.83
N GLY A 239 -0.66 23.42 13.73
CA GLY A 239 -2.05 23.90 13.72
C GLY A 239 -3.04 22.81 13.30
N PRO A 240 -4.35 23.09 13.47
CA PRO A 240 -5.41 22.15 13.15
C PRO A 240 -5.49 21.88 11.64
N LEU A 241 -6.16 20.78 11.27
CA LEU A 241 -6.40 20.43 9.87
C LEU A 241 -7.30 21.45 9.16
N ALA A 242 -8.30 21.95 9.88
CA ALA A 242 -9.26 22.95 9.42
C ALA A 242 -9.90 23.64 10.64
N HIS A 243 -10.71 24.65 10.37
CA HIS A 243 -11.51 25.33 11.39
C HIS A 243 -12.94 25.51 10.85
N VAL A 244 -13.95 25.22 11.66
CA VAL A 244 -15.36 25.33 11.31
C VAL A 244 -16.13 26.16 12.33
N GLU A 245 -17.15 26.89 11.87
CA GLU A 245 -18.10 27.54 12.75
C GLU A 245 -19.03 26.49 13.36
N LEU A 246 -18.89 26.28 14.67
CA LEU A 246 -19.62 25.27 15.42
C LEU A 246 -21.11 25.62 15.52
N ASN A 247 -21.96 24.70 15.07
CA ASN A 247 -23.40 24.73 15.28
C ASN A 247 -23.88 23.41 15.93
N GLN A 248 -25.19 23.25 16.09
CA GLN A 248 -25.76 22.05 16.70
C GLN A 248 -25.54 20.78 15.87
N ASP A 249 -25.24 20.90 14.58
CA ASP A 249 -25.04 19.80 13.62
C ASP A 249 -23.54 19.60 13.25
N TRP A 250 -22.68 19.71 14.25
CA TRP A 250 -21.23 19.56 14.10
C TRP A 250 -20.82 18.19 13.54
N LEU A 251 -21.61 17.14 13.77
CA LEU A 251 -21.31 15.80 13.28
C LEU A 251 -21.42 15.72 11.75
N SER A 252 -22.48 16.31 11.18
CA SER A 252 -22.63 16.37 9.72
C SER A 252 -21.52 17.20 9.07
N GLN A 253 -21.09 18.29 9.74
CA GLN A 253 -19.93 19.07 9.30
C GLN A 253 -18.64 18.25 9.33
N LEU A 254 -18.37 17.52 10.42
CA LEU A 254 -17.18 16.69 10.57
C LEU A 254 -17.13 15.53 9.55
N VAL A 255 -18.24 14.81 9.35
CA VAL A 255 -18.34 13.69 8.40
C VAL A 255 -18.20 14.16 6.95
N SER A 256 -18.54 15.42 6.66
CA SER A 256 -18.32 16.00 5.33
C SER A 256 -16.84 16.26 5.02
N ILE A 257 -15.99 16.38 6.05
CA ILE A 257 -14.55 16.59 5.90
C ILE A 257 -13.91 15.25 5.59
N LYS A 258 -13.38 15.12 4.37
CA LYS A 258 -12.60 13.94 4.00
C LYS A 258 -11.32 13.90 4.86
N PRO A 259 -11.10 12.85 5.67
CA PRO A 259 -9.89 12.75 6.45
C PRO A 259 -8.66 12.69 5.55
N PRO A 260 -7.51 13.26 5.97
CA PRO A 260 -6.25 13.06 5.29
C PRO A 260 -5.91 11.57 5.16
N THR A 261 -5.11 11.21 4.16
CA THR A 261 -4.47 9.89 4.14
C THR A 261 -3.47 9.78 5.29
N ALA A 262 -3.06 8.57 5.65
CA ALA A 262 -2.07 8.28 6.69
C ALA A 262 -2.47 8.50 8.16
N ILE A 263 -3.74 8.77 8.46
CA ILE A 263 -4.19 8.92 9.85
C ILE A 263 -4.14 7.59 10.63
N GLY A 264 -4.04 6.44 9.95
CA GLY A 264 -3.95 5.14 10.61
C GLY A 264 -5.20 4.83 11.42
N ASP A 265 -5.01 4.53 12.70
CA ASP A 265 -6.10 4.26 13.66
C ASP A 265 -6.56 5.54 14.39
N TRP A 266 -6.05 6.72 14.01
CA TRP A 266 -6.48 7.99 14.59
C TRP A 266 -7.86 8.39 14.10
N HIS A 267 -8.55 9.16 14.93
CA HIS A 267 -9.85 9.73 14.63
C HIS A 267 -9.72 11.21 14.23
N ILE A 268 -10.57 11.65 13.30
CA ILE A 268 -10.80 13.08 13.09
C ILE A 268 -11.81 13.57 14.12
N SER A 269 -11.57 14.76 14.67
CA SER A 269 -12.39 15.28 15.76
C SER A 269 -12.52 16.80 15.69
N VAL A 270 -13.64 17.33 16.19
CA VAL A 270 -13.88 18.76 16.34
C VAL A 270 -13.76 19.20 17.80
N VAL A 271 -13.07 20.31 18.04
CA VAL A 271 -12.94 20.94 19.37
C VAL A 271 -14.24 21.65 19.71
N ARG A 272 -14.98 21.17 20.71
CA ARG A 272 -16.31 21.69 21.08
C ARG A 272 -16.27 22.71 22.20
N GLU A 273 -15.40 22.50 23.19
CA GLU A 273 -15.31 23.35 24.37
C GLU A 273 -13.88 23.28 24.92
N ILE A 274 -13.35 24.43 25.36
CA ILE A 274 -12.03 24.54 25.97
C ILE A 274 -12.22 24.89 27.44
N LEU A 275 -11.77 24.01 28.33
CA LEU A 275 -11.75 24.20 29.78
C LEU A 275 -10.32 24.46 30.25
N GLU A 276 -10.16 24.78 31.54
CA GLU A 276 -8.86 25.13 32.14
C GLU A 276 -7.83 23.98 32.05
N GLU A 277 -8.25 22.75 32.34
CA GLU A 277 -7.36 21.57 32.40
C GLU A 277 -7.63 20.51 31.32
N LYS A 278 -8.63 20.72 30.46
CA LYS A 278 -9.00 19.78 29.39
C LYS A 278 -9.74 20.45 28.23
N THR A 279 -9.74 19.78 27.08
CA THR A 279 -10.53 20.18 25.89
C THR A 279 -11.57 19.11 25.59
N LYS A 280 -12.85 19.47 25.48
CA LYS A 280 -13.90 18.52 25.04
C LYS A 280 -13.96 18.47 23.52
N ILE A 281 -14.07 17.26 23.00
CA ILE A 281 -14.02 16.98 21.57
C ILE A 281 -15.19 16.08 21.14
N GLY A 282 -15.60 16.18 19.88
CA GLY A 282 -16.56 15.28 19.23
C GLY A 282 -15.89 14.51 18.09
N LEU A 283 -16.03 13.19 18.05
CA LEU A 283 -15.39 12.31 17.08
C LEU A 283 -16.27 12.07 15.85
N ASP A 284 -15.67 11.52 14.80
CA ASP A 284 -16.31 11.19 13.52
C ASP A 284 -17.39 10.11 13.59
N ASP A 285 -17.38 9.29 14.65
CA ASP A 285 -18.43 8.33 14.97
C ASP A 285 -19.57 8.91 15.83
N GLY A 286 -19.50 10.21 16.16
CA GLY A 286 -20.46 10.90 17.02
C GLY A 286 -20.20 10.74 18.52
N SER A 287 -19.21 9.94 18.91
CA SER A 287 -18.80 9.81 20.31
C SER A 287 -18.13 11.09 20.82
N LEU A 288 -18.10 11.23 22.14
CA LEU A 288 -17.50 12.38 22.81
C LEU A 288 -16.26 11.94 23.58
N GLY A 289 -15.26 12.80 23.60
CA GLY A 289 -14.00 12.56 24.30
C GLY A 289 -13.44 13.83 24.91
N VAL A 290 -12.33 13.68 25.63
CA VAL A 290 -11.57 14.80 26.17
C VAL A 290 -10.09 14.65 25.89
N ILE A 291 -9.40 15.78 25.68
CA ILE A 291 -7.95 15.88 25.63
C ILE A 291 -7.49 16.55 26.93
N PRO A 292 -6.91 15.81 27.88
CA PRO A 292 -6.32 16.39 29.07
C PRO A 292 -5.15 17.33 28.74
N PHE A 293 -4.94 18.38 29.53
CA PHE A 293 -3.89 19.37 29.26
C PHE A 293 -2.48 18.76 29.11
N LYS A 294 -2.18 17.67 29.84
CA LYS A 294 -0.89 16.95 29.71
C LYS A 294 -0.62 16.47 28.27
N GLU A 295 -1.66 16.10 27.52
CA GLU A 295 -1.56 15.63 26.13
C GLU A 295 -1.33 16.77 25.13
N LEU A 296 -1.47 18.03 25.58
CA LEU A 296 -1.24 19.24 24.79
C LEU A 296 0.13 19.89 25.08
N LYS A 297 0.85 19.48 26.12
CA LYS A 297 2.11 20.12 26.54
C LYS A 297 3.20 20.07 25.48
N TRP A 298 3.19 19.05 24.62
CA TRP A 298 4.17 18.93 23.52
C TRP A 298 3.89 19.94 22.39
N ALA A 299 2.65 20.40 22.25
CA ALA A 299 2.14 21.12 21.09
C ALA A 299 2.51 22.62 21.09
N ARG A 300 3.78 22.92 21.38
CA ARG A 300 4.34 24.26 21.18
C ARG A 300 4.28 24.62 19.70
N LYS A 301 3.84 25.84 19.38
CA LYS A 301 3.73 26.31 17.99
C LYS A 301 5.04 26.15 17.23
N TRP A 302 5.01 25.47 16.08
CA TRP A 302 6.14 25.41 15.15
C TRP A 302 6.39 26.80 14.55
N LEU A 303 7.64 27.23 14.51
CA LEU A 303 8.10 28.49 13.92
C LEU A 303 9.14 28.20 12.82
N LYS A 304 9.23 29.13 11.87
CA LYS A 304 10.18 29.02 10.75
C LYS A 304 11.61 28.79 11.24
N GLY A 305 12.33 27.90 10.55
CA GLY A 305 13.71 27.54 10.89
C GLY A 305 13.82 26.55 12.05
N GLU A 306 12.84 25.65 12.22
CA GLU A 306 12.83 24.60 13.25
C GLU A 306 12.85 25.16 14.68
N ASN A 307 12.26 26.35 14.88
CA ASN A 307 12.15 26.98 16.19
C ASN A 307 10.80 26.64 16.83
N LEU A 308 10.76 26.67 18.16
CA LEU A 308 9.55 26.43 18.94
C LEU A 308 9.04 27.72 19.57
N GLY A 309 7.73 27.93 19.52
CA GLY A 309 7.03 28.97 20.25
C GLY A 309 7.12 28.80 21.78
N PRO A 310 6.48 29.69 22.56
CA PRO A 310 6.49 29.61 24.02
C PRO A 310 5.93 28.28 24.53
N SER A 311 6.30 27.91 25.76
CA SER A 311 5.72 26.73 26.42
C SER A 311 4.22 26.89 26.59
N VAL A 312 3.48 25.82 26.30
CA VAL A 312 2.02 25.76 26.45
C VAL A 312 1.66 25.81 27.93
N LYS A 313 0.79 26.74 28.33
CA LYS A 313 0.35 26.93 29.73
C LYS A 313 -1.10 26.50 29.97
N LYS A 314 -1.95 26.57 28.94
CA LYS A 314 -3.35 26.16 28.99
C LYS A 314 -3.80 25.58 27.65
N PRO A 315 -4.87 24.77 27.59
CA PRO A 315 -5.35 24.20 26.34
C PRO A 315 -5.66 25.23 25.23
N GLY A 316 -6.18 26.40 25.60
CA GLY A 316 -6.47 27.51 24.67
C GLY A 316 -5.24 28.17 24.05
N ASP A 317 -4.01 27.83 24.48
CA ASP A 317 -2.79 28.27 23.78
C ASP A 317 -2.52 27.44 22.51
N VAL A 318 -3.15 26.26 22.38
CA VAL A 318 -2.93 25.28 21.30
C VAL A 318 -4.13 25.19 20.36
N LEU A 319 -5.33 25.15 20.94
CA LEU A 319 -6.58 24.83 20.25
C LEU A 319 -7.59 25.97 20.39
N SER A 320 -8.51 26.07 19.43
CA SER A 320 -9.69 26.94 19.44
C SER A 320 -10.97 26.13 19.23
N VAL A 321 -12.08 26.62 19.76
CA VAL A 321 -13.41 26.03 19.50
C VAL A 321 -13.68 26.08 18.00
N GLY A 322 -14.02 24.93 17.41
CA GLY A 322 -14.23 24.78 15.97
C GLY A 322 -13.04 24.17 15.23
N ASP A 323 -11.90 23.98 15.90
CA ASP A 323 -10.74 23.33 15.29
C ASP A 323 -11.02 21.86 14.97
N ILE A 324 -10.63 21.45 13.76
CA ILE A 324 -10.65 20.06 13.30
C ILE A 324 -9.24 19.48 13.48
N ILE A 325 -9.14 18.46 14.30
CA ILE A 325 -7.86 17.87 14.74
C ILE A 325 -7.86 16.37 14.59
N LEU A 326 -6.67 15.78 14.69
CA LEU A 326 -6.49 14.33 14.76
C LEU A 326 -6.23 13.94 16.20
N VAL A 327 -6.84 12.84 16.62
CA VAL A 327 -6.71 12.34 17.98
C VAL A 327 -6.53 10.84 18.02
N ASP A 328 -5.82 10.35 19.02
CA ASP A 328 -5.71 8.92 19.31
C ASP A 328 -6.11 8.64 20.75
N LYS A 329 -6.73 7.49 20.99
CA LYS A 329 -7.17 7.09 22.32
C LYS A 329 -5.95 6.84 23.20
N VAL A 330 -5.93 7.43 24.39
CA VAL A 330 -4.84 7.18 25.34
C VAL A 330 -4.99 5.77 25.91
N THR A 331 -4.10 4.86 25.50
CA THR A 331 -4.12 3.45 25.96
C THR A 331 -3.50 3.31 27.35
N GLY A 332 -4.14 2.52 28.23
CA GLY A 332 -3.57 2.15 29.53
C GLY A 332 -4.03 3.01 30.72
N GLU A 333 -4.88 4.01 30.50
CA GLU A 333 -5.57 4.70 31.59
C GLU A 333 -6.84 3.94 31.98
N LYS A 334 -7.04 3.71 33.29
CA LYS A 334 -8.31 3.22 33.81
C LYS A 334 -9.39 4.24 33.46
N GLU A 335 -10.52 3.78 32.92
CA GLU A 335 -11.71 4.63 32.80
C GLU A 335 -11.92 5.34 34.13
N ASP A 336 -12.00 6.67 34.09
CA ASP A 336 -12.31 7.44 35.27
C ASP A 336 -13.77 7.16 35.62
N ASN A 337 -13.98 6.24 36.56
CA ASN A 337 -15.28 5.71 36.96
C ASN A 337 -16.27 6.79 37.42
N ALA A 338 -15.79 8.01 37.69
CA ALA A 338 -16.61 9.15 38.09
C ALA A 338 -17.25 9.92 36.91
N THR A 339 -16.65 9.92 35.72
CA THR A 339 -17.08 10.78 34.59
C THR A 339 -17.44 10.04 33.31
N LYS A 340 -17.01 8.78 33.11
CA LYS A 340 -17.15 8.03 31.84
C LYS A 340 -16.58 8.76 30.61
N GLU A 341 -15.70 9.73 30.81
CA GLU A 341 -15.05 10.43 29.69
C GLU A 341 -13.85 9.62 29.20
N VAL A 342 -13.72 9.46 27.88
CA VAL A 342 -12.59 8.77 27.26
C VAL A 342 -11.50 9.80 26.95
N ASN A 343 -10.27 9.52 27.40
CA ASN A 343 -9.11 10.38 27.18
C ASN A 343 -8.47 10.12 25.81
N TYR A 344 -8.16 11.22 25.13
CA TYR A 344 -7.51 11.26 23.83
C TYR A 344 -6.26 12.14 23.87
N SER A 345 -5.34 11.87 22.96
CA SER A 345 -4.11 12.64 22.76
C SER A 345 -4.15 13.35 21.40
N LEU A 346 -3.64 14.59 21.35
CA LEU A 346 -3.54 15.35 20.09
C LEU A 346 -2.48 14.71 19.18
N GLN A 347 -2.85 14.50 17.92
CA GLN A 347 -2.01 13.88 16.91
C GLN A 347 -1.70 14.83 15.75
N GLN A 348 -0.58 14.58 15.09
CA GLN A 348 -0.11 15.34 13.95
C GLN A 348 0.57 14.42 12.96
N ILE A 349 0.15 14.46 11.70
CA ILE A 349 0.81 13.71 10.62
C ILE A 349 2.21 14.32 10.41
N PRO A 350 3.30 13.53 10.52
CA PRO A 350 4.64 14.02 10.27
C PRO A 350 4.83 14.58 8.86
N GLU A 351 5.49 15.74 8.76
CA GLU A 351 5.98 16.25 7.47
C GLU A 351 7.27 15.54 7.05
N ILE A 352 8.12 15.18 8.02
CA ILE A 352 9.30 14.38 7.77
C ILE A 352 8.92 12.97 7.32
N GLU A 353 9.83 12.36 6.57
CA GLU A 353 9.68 10.99 6.08
C GLU A 353 10.91 10.17 6.46
N GLY A 354 10.77 8.85 6.40
CA GLY A 354 11.86 7.93 6.69
C GLY A 354 11.70 6.62 5.94
N ALA A 355 12.63 5.71 6.17
CA ALA A 355 12.56 4.35 5.68
C ALA A 355 13.22 3.41 6.69
N LEU A 356 12.76 2.16 6.70
CA LEU A 356 13.33 1.10 7.51
C LEU A 356 13.43 -0.17 6.66
N LEU A 357 14.56 -0.84 6.75
CA LEU A 357 14.83 -2.07 6.02
C LEU A 357 15.54 -3.05 6.94
N ALA A 358 15.11 -4.32 6.91
CA ALA A 358 15.78 -5.41 7.61
C ALA A 358 16.15 -6.51 6.60
N ILE A 359 17.43 -6.89 6.59
CA ILE A 359 17.99 -7.89 5.70
C ILE A 359 18.68 -8.97 6.54
N ASP A 360 18.54 -10.22 6.15
CA ASP A 360 19.36 -11.32 6.66
C ASP A 360 20.79 -11.23 6.07
N PRO A 361 21.84 -11.01 6.87
CA PRO A 361 23.21 -10.80 6.38
C PRO A 361 23.82 -12.06 5.75
N HIS A 362 23.31 -13.25 6.06
CA HIS A 362 23.84 -14.50 5.50
C HIS A 362 23.27 -14.83 4.13
N THR A 363 22.04 -14.38 3.86
CA THR A 363 21.30 -14.78 2.65
C THR A 363 20.92 -13.61 1.74
N GLY A 364 21.04 -12.37 2.22
CA GLY A 364 20.57 -11.17 1.51
C GLY A 364 19.05 -11.07 1.43
N ARG A 365 18.30 -11.91 2.15
CA ARG A 365 16.83 -11.90 2.13
C ARG A 365 16.30 -10.67 2.84
N VAL A 366 15.47 -9.88 2.15
CA VAL A 366 14.74 -8.76 2.76
C VAL A 366 13.60 -9.31 3.62
N LEU A 367 13.68 -9.11 4.93
CA LEU A 367 12.70 -9.63 5.89
C LEU A 367 11.61 -8.61 6.24
N ALA A 368 11.94 -7.32 6.21
CA ALA A 368 10.99 -6.22 6.41
C ALA A 368 11.41 -5.00 5.58
N MET A 369 10.42 -4.27 5.05
CA MET A 369 10.63 -3.09 4.22
C MET A 369 9.50 -2.07 4.45
N VAL A 370 9.88 -0.86 4.83
CA VAL A 370 9.00 0.29 5.00
C VAL A 370 9.62 1.49 4.28
N GLY A 371 8.90 2.04 3.29
CA GLY A 371 9.42 3.07 2.38
C GLY A 371 9.02 4.51 2.73
N GLY A 372 8.27 4.72 3.80
CA GLY A 372 7.71 6.01 4.19
C GLY A 372 6.79 5.88 5.39
N TYR A 373 6.30 7.02 5.90
CA TYR A 373 5.36 7.09 7.02
C TYR A 373 4.07 6.30 6.72
N ASP A 374 3.54 6.45 5.50
CA ASP A 374 2.34 5.77 5.03
C ASP A 374 2.33 5.66 3.52
N TYR A 375 1.86 4.51 3.01
CA TYR A 375 1.87 4.20 1.58
C TYR A 375 0.83 4.97 0.77
N GLU A 376 -0.35 5.25 1.35
CA GLU A 376 -1.41 6.01 0.68
C GLU A 376 -1.08 7.50 0.60
N LYS A 377 -0.30 8.02 1.56
CA LYS A 377 0.29 9.36 1.47
C LYS A 377 1.37 9.43 0.38
N SER A 378 2.24 8.43 0.29
CA SER A 378 3.33 8.42 -0.68
C SER A 378 3.73 7.00 -1.08
N GLN A 379 3.46 6.60 -2.31
CA GLN A 379 3.87 5.29 -2.83
C GLN A 379 5.38 5.23 -3.14
N PHE A 380 6.11 6.34 -3.04
CA PHE A 380 7.54 6.40 -3.32
C PHE A 380 8.34 5.65 -2.25
N ASN A 381 8.92 4.51 -2.62
CA ASN A 381 9.68 3.68 -1.69
C ASN A 381 11.08 4.26 -1.42
N ARG A 382 11.24 4.96 -0.30
CA ARG A 382 12.53 5.55 0.10
C ARG A 382 13.58 4.51 0.46
N SER A 383 13.20 3.27 0.81
CA SER A 383 14.17 2.23 1.13
C SER A 383 14.95 1.77 -0.11
N VAL A 384 14.35 1.86 -1.30
CA VAL A 384 14.93 1.36 -2.56
C VAL A 384 15.29 2.47 -3.53
N HIS A 385 14.48 3.53 -3.62
CA HIS A 385 14.61 4.54 -4.67
C HIS A 385 15.19 5.89 -4.20
N ALA A 386 15.10 6.21 -2.91
CA ALA A 386 15.62 7.49 -2.43
C ALA A 386 17.15 7.46 -2.42
N ARG A 387 17.75 8.27 -3.29
CA ARG A 387 19.18 8.54 -3.28
C ARG A 387 19.47 9.63 -2.25
N ARG A 388 20.30 9.31 -1.26
CA ARG A 388 20.70 10.20 -0.17
C ARG A 388 22.16 10.02 0.17
N GLN A 389 22.78 11.08 0.68
CA GLN A 389 24.12 11.02 1.24
C GLN A 389 24.10 10.20 2.55
N PRO A 390 24.87 9.10 2.66
CA PRO A 390 24.94 8.30 3.89
C PRO A 390 25.74 9.01 4.99
N GLY A 391 26.52 10.05 4.64
CA GLY A 391 27.36 10.78 5.58
C GLY A 391 28.30 9.84 6.34
N SER A 392 28.35 10.01 7.66
CA SER A 392 29.20 9.20 8.54
C SER A 392 28.94 7.69 8.48
N ALA A 393 27.79 7.22 8.01
CA ALA A 393 27.52 5.80 7.80
C ALA A 393 28.40 5.19 6.69
N PHE A 394 29.08 5.99 5.86
CA PHE A 394 30.05 5.48 4.90
C PHE A 394 31.44 5.22 5.52
N LYS A 395 31.74 5.81 6.68
CA LYS A 395 33.08 5.72 7.29
C LYS A 395 33.53 4.28 7.56
N PRO A 396 32.70 3.33 8.02
CA PRO A 396 33.15 1.96 8.23
C PRO A 396 33.85 1.33 7.02
N PHE A 397 33.40 1.63 5.80
CA PHE A 397 34.03 1.12 4.57
C PHE A 397 35.41 1.73 4.30
N VAL A 398 35.64 2.99 4.68
CA VAL A 398 36.97 3.62 4.63
C VAL A 398 37.93 2.94 5.61
N TYR A 399 37.45 2.66 6.83
CA TYR A 399 38.25 2.01 7.86
C TYR A 399 38.49 0.53 7.55
N LEU A 400 37.54 -0.15 6.90
CA LEU A 400 37.71 -1.50 6.37
C LEU A 400 38.85 -1.57 5.36
N VAL A 401 38.90 -0.64 4.40
CA VAL A 401 40.01 -0.57 3.43
C VAL A 401 41.35 -0.35 4.12
N ALA A 402 41.37 0.45 5.19
CA ALA A 402 42.59 0.64 5.98
C ALA A 402 43.03 -0.64 6.70
N LEU A 403 42.10 -1.37 7.30
CA LEU A 403 42.38 -2.68 7.91
C LEU A 403 42.99 -3.65 6.89
N ASP A 404 42.40 -3.74 5.69
CA ASP A 404 42.91 -4.60 4.61
C ASP A 404 44.30 -4.16 4.10
N LYS A 405 44.67 -2.90 4.29
CA LYS A 405 46.01 -2.37 3.99
C LYS A 405 47.00 -2.46 5.17
N GLY A 406 46.65 -3.21 6.22
CA GLY A 406 47.54 -3.49 7.35
C GLY A 406 47.48 -2.46 8.48
N PHE A 407 46.57 -1.49 8.45
CA PHE A 407 46.29 -0.68 9.63
C PHE A 407 45.60 -1.55 10.69
N THR A 408 45.83 -1.23 11.96
CA THR A 408 45.21 -1.91 13.09
C THR A 408 44.34 -0.92 13.87
N PRO A 409 43.41 -1.41 14.71
CA PRO A 409 42.64 -0.53 15.60
C PRO A 409 43.50 0.39 16.49
N SER A 410 44.77 0.02 16.76
CA SER A 410 45.74 0.81 17.54
C SER A 410 46.61 1.75 16.71
N SER A 411 46.58 1.69 15.38
CA SER A 411 47.31 2.63 14.52
C SER A 411 46.93 4.07 14.86
N LEU A 412 47.94 4.94 15.01
CA LEU A 412 47.73 6.34 15.34
C LEU A 412 47.44 7.16 14.07
N ILE A 413 46.36 7.93 14.10
CA ILE A 413 45.96 8.85 13.04
C ILE A 413 45.85 10.25 13.66
N LEU A 414 46.44 11.23 12.98
CA LEU A 414 46.50 12.61 13.47
C LEU A 414 45.15 13.32 13.35
N ASP A 415 44.54 13.73 14.46
CA ASP A 415 43.37 14.60 14.48
C ASP A 415 43.77 16.08 14.63
N ALA A 416 44.14 16.70 13.51
CA ALA A 416 44.62 18.08 13.40
C ALA A 416 44.05 18.77 12.14
N PRO A 417 44.09 20.11 12.03
CA PRO A 417 43.58 20.83 10.85
C PRO A 417 44.08 20.24 9.53
N PHE A 418 43.16 20.03 8.60
CA PHE A 418 43.43 19.45 7.29
C PHE A 418 43.10 20.46 6.20
N VAL A 419 44.01 20.66 5.26
CA VAL A 419 43.83 21.54 4.11
C VAL A 419 44.38 20.81 2.90
N ILE A 420 43.59 20.70 1.84
CA ILE A 420 44.04 20.17 0.56
C ILE A 420 43.71 21.13 -0.58
N ASP A 421 44.62 21.19 -1.55
CA ASP A 421 44.38 21.84 -2.82
C ASP A 421 43.52 20.93 -3.71
N GLN A 422 42.46 21.48 -4.29
CA GLN A 422 41.53 20.72 -5.14
C GLN A 422 41.89 20.82 -6.62
N GLY A 423 42.87 21.66 -6.98
CA GLY A 423 43.28 21.92 -8.36
C GLY A 423 43.07 23.39 -8.77
N PRO A 424 43.55 23.77 -9.97
CA PRO A 424 43.55 25.15 -10.44
C PRO A 424 42.14 25.77 -10.44
N GLY A 425 42.00 26.96 -9.86
CA GLY A 425 40.75 27.72 -9.82
C GLY A 425 39.74 27.27 -8.75
N LEU A 426 40.03 26.22 -7.98
CA LEU A 426 39.15 25.76 -6.90
C LEU A 426 39.61 26.28 -5.53
N PRO A 427 38.68 26.60 -4.62
CA PRO A 427 39.04 26.98 -3.26
C PRO A 427 39.68 25.80 -2.53
N LYS A 428 40.61 26.08 -1.61
CA LYS A 428 41.19 25.06 -0.74
C LYS A 428 40.11 24.38 0.10
N TRP A 429 40.08 23.06 0.13
CA TRP A 429 39.12 22.32 0.95
C TRP A 429 39.64 22.17 2.38
N ARG A 430 38.82 22.59 3.34
CA ARG A 430 39.12 22.59 4.77
C ARG A 430 38.00 21.88 5.54
N PRO A 431 37.98 20.53 5.59
CA PRO A 431 36.99 19.83 6.38
C PRO A 431 37.16 20.19 7.86
N ALA A 432 36.06 20.17 8.61
CA ALA A 432 36.07 20.42 10.06
C ALA A 432 35.39 19.26 10.80
N ASN A 433 35.84 19.03 12.04
CA ASN A 433 35.13 18.16 12.98
C ASN A 433 33.88 18.88 13.50
N TYR A 434 32.83 18.12 13.82
CA TYR A 434 31.59 18.65 14.42
C TYR A 434 31.86 19.48 15.69
N THR A 435 32.83 19.07 16.51
CA THR A 435 33.19 19.74 17.78
C THR A 435 34.16 20.91 17.63
N LYS A 436 34.74 21.13 16.44
CA LYS A 436 35.84 22.09 16.17
C LYS A 436 37.08 21.96 17.10
N LYS A 437 37.19 20.86 17.86
CA LYS A 437 38.35 20.55 18.72
C LYS A 437 39.32 19.60 17.99
N PHE A 438 40.61 19.73 18.30
CA PHE A 438 41.69 18.88 17.79
C PHE A 438 42.28 18.10 18.95
N TYR A 439 42.44 16.79 18.78
CA TYR A 439 42.90 15.88 19.85
C TYR A 439 44.30 15.32 19.61
N GLY A 440 44.95 15.70 18.50
CA GLY A 440 46.28 15.18 18.15
C GLY A 440 46.24 13.71 17.70
N PRO A 441 47.36 12.99 17.79
CA PRO A 441 47.41 11.56 17.47
C PRO A 441 46.40 10.76 18.29
N SER A 442 45.55 9.98 17.63
CA SER A 442 44.52 9.15 18.26
C SER A 442 44.42 7.81 17.57
N THR A 443 44.00 6.77 18.30
CA THR A 443 43.87 5.42 17.72
C THR A 443 42.80 5.38 16.62
N MET A 444 43.01 4.56 15.60
CA MET A 444 42.05 4.34 14.53
C MET A 444 40.68 3.91 15.07
N ARG A 445 40.64 3.06 16.10
CA ARG A 445 39.41 2.71 16.82
C ARG A 445 38.64 3.94 17.30
N LEU A 446 39.32 4.87 17.99
CA LEU A 446 38.67 6.08 18.49
C LEU A 446 38.15 6.97 17.35
N GLY A 447 38.86 6.96 16.22
CA GLY A 447 38.47 7.68 15.00
C GLY A 447 37.08 7.27 14.49
N ILE A 448 36.82 5.97 14.40
CA ILE A 448 35.51 5.46 13.95
C ILE A 448 34.44 5.58 15.04
N GLU A 449 34.76 5.26 16.30
CA GLU A 449 33.83 5.35 17.45
C GLU A 449 33.28 6.77 17.66
N LYS A 450 34.13 7.79 17.49
CA LYS A 450 33.75 9.20 17.61
C LYS A 450 33.44 9.86 16.27
N SER A 451 33.46 9.09 15.17
CA SER A 451 33.16 9.56 13.82
C SER A 451 33.96 10.81 13.42
N ARG A 452 35.27 10.86 13.72
CA ARG A 452 36.10 12.05 13.51
C ARG A 452 36.42 12.27 12.03
N ASN A 453 35.93 13.37 11.46
CA ASN A 453 36.06 13.70 10.04
C ASN A 453 37.52 13.82 9.61
N LEU A 454 38.34 14.55 10.38
CA LEU A 454 39.74 14.80 10.01
C LEU A 454 40.57 13.53 9.98
N MET A 455 40.35 12.62 10.93
CA MET A 455 41.01 11.31 10.93
C MET A 455 40.58 10.48 9.73
N THR A 456 39.29 10.43 9.41
CA THR A 456 38.78 9.71 8.23
C THR A 456 39.39 10.25 6.93
N VAL A 457 39.44 11.56 6.74
CA VAL A 457 39.99 12.18 5.53
C VAL A 457 41.48 11.90 5.39
N ARG A 458 42.25 12.01 6.48
CA ARG A 458 43.67 11.66 6.47
C ARG A 458 43.89 10.19 6.15
N LEU A 459 43.10 9.31 6.78
CA LEU A 459 43.18 7.88 6.49
C LEU A 459 42.90 7.61 5.01
N ALA A 460 41.86 8.24 4.46
CA ALA A 460 41.50 8.15 3.05
C ALA A 460 42.59 8.68 2.11
N GLN A 461 43.29 9.75 2.49
CA GLN A 461 44.44 10.26 1.75
C GLN A 461 45.59 9.27 1.77
N THR A 462 45.90 8.67 2.92
CA THR A 462 47.00 7.70 3.07
C THR A 462 46.73 6.40 2.32
N ILE A 463 45.51 5.86 2.43
CA ILE A 463 45.16 4.59 1.78
C ILE A 463 44.78 4.77 0.30
N GLY A 464 44.51 6.00 -0.13
CA GLY A 464 44.14 6.33 -1.50
C GLY A 464 42.64 6.15 -1.79
N ILE A 465 42.04 7.18 -2.41
CA ILE A 465 40.61 7.21 -2.75
C ILE A 465 40.20 6.14 -3.75
N GLU A 466 41.13 5.69 -4.60
CA GLU A 466 40.84 4.66 -5.60
C GLU A 466 40.52 3.31 -4.95
N SER A 467 41.27 2.90 -3.92
CA SER A 467 40.98 1.66 -3.19
C SER A 467 39.63 1.74 -2.47
N ILE A 468 39.27 2.91 -1.94
CA ILE A 468 37.95 3.14 -1.34
C ILE A 468 36.85 3.01 -2.39
N ALA A 469 37.04 3.60 -3.57
CA ALA A 469 36.08 3.52 -4.66
C ALA A 469 35.88 2.08 -5.16
N GLN A 470 36.96 1.29 -5.25
CA GLN A 470 36.91 -0.13 -5.61
C GLN A 470 36.11 -0.94 -4.59
N TYR A 471 36.32 -0.71 -3.29
CA TYR A 471 35.56 -1.38 -2.23
C TYR A 471 34.09 -0.97 -2.27
N ALA A 472 33.80 0.32 -2.41
CA ALA A 472 32.43 0.81 -2.50
C ALA A 472 31.66 0.18 -3.68
N HIS A 473 32.35 -0.02 -4.82
CA HIS A 473 31.80 -0.74 -5.96
C HIS A 473 31.62 -2.25 -5.67
N LYS A 474 32.63 -2.91 -5.08
CA LYS A 474 32.59 -4.33 -4.71
C LYS A 474 31.44 -4.65 -3.75
N PHE A 475 31.19 -3.78 -2.77
CA PHE A 475 30.07 -3.90 -1.82
C PHE A 475 28.73 -3.40 -2.40
N GLY A 476 28.71 -2.92 -3.65
CA GLY A 476 27.49 -2.45 -4.29
C GLY A 476 26.90 -1.19 -3.68
N ILE A 477 27.65 -0.42 -2.89
CA ILE A 477 27.17 0.80 -2.23
C ILE A 477 26.84 1.88 -3.26
N VAL A 478 27.67 2.03 -4.28
CA VAL A 478 27.47 2.97 -5.40
C VAL A 478 27.97 2.36 -6.69
N ASP A 479 27.40 2.76 -7.82
CA ASP A 479 27.83 2.25 -9.13
C ASP A 479 29.22 2.77 -9.48
N GLN A 480 29.43 4.07 -9.25
CA GLN A 480 30.72 4.73 -9.41
C GLN A 480 30.89 5.79 -8.32
N LEU A 481 31.89 5.60 -7.44
CA LEU A 481 32.25 6.60 -6.44
C LEU A 481 33.19 7.65 -7.06
N PRO A 482 32.86 8.94 -7.08
CA PRO A 482 33.79 9.96 -7.54
C PRO A 482 35.12 9.97 -6.75
N ARG A 483 36.24 10.31 -7.39
CA ARG A 483 37.59 10.21 -6.78
C ARG A 483 37.99 11.46 -5.98
N GLN A 484 37.04 12.08 -5.28
CA GLN A 484 37.32 13.19 -4.37
C GLN A 484 37.35 12.70 -2.92
N LEU A 485 38.24 13.26 -2.10
CA LEU A 485 38.36 12.89 -0.69
C LEU A 485 37.09 13.16 0.13
N SER A 486 36.22 14.08 -0.32
CA SER A 486 34.90 14.30 0.31
C SER A 486 34.03 13.05 0.32
N MET A 487 34.24 12.12 -0.62
CA MET A 487 33.52 10.84 -0.66
C MET A 487 33.85 9.96 0.56
N SER A 488 35.03 10.10 1.17
CA SER A 488 35.36 9.41 2.42
C SER A 488 34.46 9.82 3.60
N LEU A 489 33.78 10.95 3.50
CA LEU A 489 32.81 11.45 4.48
C LEU A 489 31.36 11.15 4.09
N GLY A 490 31.13 10.37 3.03
CA GLY A 490 29.79 9.99 2.57
C GLY A 490 29.08 11.10 1.77
N ALA A 491 29.81 11.89 0.99
CA ALA A 491 29.25 12.92 0.12
C ALA A 491 28.55 12.37 -1.14
N GLY A 492 28.78 11.09 -1.48
CA GLY A 492 28.12 10.42 -2.61
C GLY A 492 26.73 9.93 -2.23
N GLU A 493 25.84 9.79 -3.19
CA GLU A 493 24.47 9.32 -2.93
C GLU A 493 24.34 7.81 -3.09
N THR A 494 23.60 7.17 -2.19
CA THR A 494 23.21 5.76 -2.27
C THR A 494 21.77 5.59 -1.79
N THR A 495 21.25 4.37 -1.84
CA THR A 495 19.93 4.01 -1.32
C THR A 495 20.07 3.22 -0.03
N LEU A 496 19.03 3.22 0.82
CA LEU A 496 19.06 2.47 2.08
C LEU A 496 19.32 0.98 1.81
N LEU A 497 18.69 0.39 0.80
CA LEU A 497 18.92 -1.00 0.39
C LEU A 497 20.39 -1.31 0.12
N ARG A 498 21.06 -0.47 -0.67
CA ARG A 498 22.47 -0.66 -1.03
C ARG A 498 23.37 -0.51 0.20
N LEU A 499 23.10 0.47 1.05
CA LEU A 499 23.87 0.67 2.27
C LEU A 499 23.67 -0.49 3.26
N THR A 500 22.42 -0.89 3.52
CA THR A 500 22.10 -2.00 4.44
C THR A 500 22.66 -3.33 3.95
N ALA A 501 22.69 -3.59 2.63
CA ALA A 501 23.27 -4.82 2.08
C ALA A 501 24.81 -4.84 2.13
N ALA A 502 25.45 -3.66 2.21
CA ALA A 502 26.90 -3.55 2.31
C ALA A 502 27.44 -3.71 3.74
N TYR A 503 26.63 -3.34 4.73
CA TYR A 503 26.86 -3.66 6.15
C TYR A 503 26.59 -5.15 6.41
#